data_AF-A0A0L6W1J0-F1
#
_entry.id   AF-A0A0L6W1J0-F1
#
_cell.length_a   1.000
_cell.length_b   1.000
_cell.length_c   1.000
_cell.angle_alpha   90.00
_cell.angle_beta   90.00
_cell.angle_gamma   90.00
#
_symmetry.space_group_name_H-M   'P 1'
#
loop_
_entity.id
_entity.type
_entity.pdbx_description
1 polymer ?
#
loop_
_entity_poly.entity_id
_entity_poly.type
_entity_poly.pdbx_seq_one_letter_code
_entity_poly.pdbx_strand_id
1 'polypeptide(L)'
;MKDISLADSEMRNYARSSSVYLRGYTYYVENRVKGLPFDVEDLAVYATVLGKEPYDVEITLSPEGDLYSCWCDCPAFAGYDGICKHIVAVLIAFQRNLRKNGLIIPMEGNI
;
A
#
# COMPACT_ATOMS: atom_id res chain seq x y z
N MET A 1 8.07 7.19 14.82
CA MET A 1 7.76 6.22 13.74
C MET A 1 8.49 6.72 12.51
N LYS A 2 9.04 5.84 11.67
CA LYS A 2 9.90 6.24 10.54
C LYS A 2 9.02 6.47 9.31
N ASP A 3 9.20 7.61 8.67
CA ASP A 3 8.59 7.96 7.40
C ASP A 3 9.11 7.00 6.31
N ILE A 4 8.20 6.30 5.63
CA ILE A 4 8.52 5.25 4.66
C ILE A 4 8.32 5.77 3.24
N SER A 5 9.43 5.96 2.53
CA SER A 5 9.39 6.28 1.11
C SER A 5 8.69 5.19 0.30
N LEU A 6 7.78 5.61 -0.58
CA LEU A 6 7.11 4.75 -1.57
C LEU A 6 8.05 4.25 -2.67
N ALA A 7 9.38 4.28 -2.53
CA ALA A 7 10.31 3.73 -3.52
C ALA A 7 10.31 2.18 -3.50
N ASP A 8 10.40 1.54 -4.67
CA ASP A 8 10.40 0.06 -4.82
C ASP A 8 11.49 -0.64 -3.97
N SER A 9 12.63 0.02 -3.76
CA SER A 9 13.73 -0.48 -2.93
C SER A 9 13.37 -0.53 -1.45
N GLU A 10 12.62 0.47 -0.97
CA GLU A 10 12.20 0.57 0.43
C GLU A 10 11.05 -0.40 0.73
N MET A 11 10.08 -0.53 -0.17
CA MET A 11 8.97 -1.50 0.00
C MET A 11 9.45 -2.95 0.18
N ARG A 12 10.58 -3.33 -0.44
CA ARG A 12 11.20 -4.66 -0.23
C ARG A 12 11.74 -4.85 1.18
N ASN A 13 12.24 -3.79 1.82
CA ASN A 13 12.80 -3.84 3.16
C ASN A 13 11.70 -3.99 4.24
N TYR A 14 10.47 -3.52 3.96
CA TYR A 14 9.34 -3.64 4.89
C TYR A 14 8.54 -4.93 4.73
N ALA A 15 8.61 -5.58 3.56
CA ALA A 15 8.02 -6.89 3.38
C ALA A 15 8.69 -7.90 4.33
N ARG A 16 7.87 -8.69 5.03
CA ARG A 16 8.35 -9.69 6.01
C ARG A 16 9.42 -10.64 5.45
N SER A 17 9.41 -10.86 4.14
CA SER A 17 10.47 -11.53 3.40
C SER A 17 10.40 -11.19 1.92
N SER A 18 11.47 -11.50 1.19
CA SER A 18 11.49 -11.42 -0.28
C SER A 18 10.37 -12.23 -0.94
N SER A 19 9.93 -13.34 -0.32
CA SER A 19 8.83 -14.15 -0.84
C SER A 19 7.46 -13.50 -0.63
N VAL A 20 7.25 -12.75 0.47
CA VAL A 20 6.04 -11.97 0.69
C VAL A 20 5.95 -10.83 -0.32
N TYR A 21 7.06 -10.12 -0.56
CA TYR A 21 7.12 -9.07 -1.57
C TYR A 21 6.78 -9.62 -2.96
N LEU A 22 7.42 -10.72 -3.37
CA LEU A 22 7.21 -11.30 -4.69
C LEU A 22 5.75 -11.73 -4.90
N ARG A 23 5.11 -12.31 -3.87
CA ARG A 23 3.69 -12.65 -3.93
C ARG A 23 2.80 -11.42 -4.07
N GLY A 24 3.11 -10.33 -3.36
CA GLY A 24 2.38 -9.07 -3.51
C GLY A 24 2.53 -8.49 -4.92
N TYR A 25 3.75 -8.53 -5.48
CA TYR A 25 4.01 -8.15 -6.85
C TYR A 25 3.21 -8.99 -7.86
N THR A 26 3.17 -10.32 -7.68
CA THR A 26 2.34 -11.21 -8.49
C THR A 26 0.86 -10.82 -8.44
N TYR A 27 0.32 -10.52 -7.25
CA TYR A 27 -1.09 -10.14 -7.10
C TYR A 27 -1.41 -8.82 -7.82
N TYR A 28 -0.47 -7.87 -7.77
CA TYR A 28 -0.57 -6.65 -8.56
C TYR A 28 -0.57 -6.95 -10.08
N VAL A 29 0.37 -7.75 -10.57
CA VAL A 29 0.49 -8.08 -12.01
C VAL A 29 -0.74 -8.84 -12.53
N GLU A 30 -1.30 -9.72 -11.71
CA GLU A 30 -2.52 -10.47 -12.01
C GLU A 30 -3.81 -9.64 -11.87
N ASN A 31 -3.68 -8.32 -11.66
CA ASN A 31 -4.78 -7.37 -11.54
C ASN A 31 -5.79 -7.75 -10.43
N ARG A 32 -5.28 -8.27 -9.31
CA ARG A 32 -6.10 -8.71 -8.16
C ARG A 32 -6.46 -7.58 -7.21
N VAL A 33 -5.82 -6.42 -7.32
CA VAL A 33 -6.17 -5.20 -6.58
C VAL A 33 -7.38 -4.54 -7.26
N LYS A 34 -8.47 -4.34 -6.52
CA LYS A 34 -9.73 -3.78 -7.01
C LYS A 34 -10.03 -2.48 -6.27
N GLY A 35 -10.22 -1.41 -7.05
CA GLY A 35 -10.38 -0.08 -6.50
C GLY A 35 -9.07 0.46 -5.92
N LEU A 36 -8.88 1.78 -6.06
CA LEU A 36 -7.84 2.56 -5.38
C LEU A 36 -8.37 3.99 -5.12
N PRO A 37 -9.57 4.17 -4.52
CA PRO A 37 -9.96 5.49 -4.07
C PRO A 37 -8.93 6.04 -3.08
N PHE A 38 -8.63 7.33 -3.23
CA PHE A 38 -7.82 8.09 -2.30
C PHE A 38 -8.71 9.11 -1.60
N ASP A 39 -8.76 9.04 -0.29
CA ASP A 39 -9.37 10.05 0.57
C ASP A 39 -8.31 11.11 0.91
N VAL A 40 -8.58 12.35 0.51
CA VAL A 40 -7.64 13.47 0.70
C VAL A 40 -7.67 14.01 2.13
N GLU A 41 -8.78 13.86 2.85
CA GLU A 41 -8.93 14.37 4.21
C GLU A 41 -8.18 13.45 5.19
N ASP A 42 -8.33 12.14 5.00
CA ASP A 42 -7.66 11.12 5.82
C ASP A 42 -6.27 10.72 5.29
N LEU A 43 -5.87 11.25 4.13
CA LEU A 43 -4.68 10.83 3.38
C LEU A 43 -4.60 9.30 3.22
N ALA A 44 -5.74 8.66 2.97
CA ALA A 44 -5.90 7.21 3.01
C ALA A 44 -6.25 6.63 1.64
N VAL A 45 -5.63 5.51 1.31
CA VAL A 45 -5.93 4.68 0.14
C VAL A 45 -6.66 3.43 0.59
N TYR A 46 -7.79 3.14 -0.05
CA TYR A 46 -8.55 1.92 0.19
C TYR A 46 -8.52 1.02 -1.03
N ALA A 47 -8.48 -0.30 -0.81
CA ALA A 47 -8.56 -1.27 -1.89
C ALA A 47 -9.06 -2.63 -1.39
N THR A 48 -9.67 -3.40 -2.29
CA THR A 48 -9.97 -4.82 -2.06
C THR A 48 -9.01 -5.67 -2.87
N VAL A 49 -8.35 -6.64 -2.23
CA VAL A 49 -7.41 -7.55 -2.89
C VAL A 49 -8.00 -8.96 -2.97
N LEU A 50 -8.14 -9.49 -4.19
CA LEU A 50 -8.67 -10.83 -4.41
C LEU A 50 -7.62 -11.92 -4.07
N GLY A 51 -7.82 -12.63 -2.97
CA GLY A 51 -6.98 -13.75 -2.54
C GLY A 51 -7.73 -15.08 -2.55
N LYS A 52 -7.67 -15.81 -1.43
CA LYS A 52 -8.59 -16.93 -1.16
C LYS A 52 -10.04 -16.41 -1.03
N GLU A 53 -10.17 -15.27 -0.37
CA GLU A 53 -11.37 -14.46 -0.26
C GLU A 53 -10.98 -13.02 -0.65
N PRO A 54 -11.93 -12.10 -0.87
CA PRO A 54 -11.63 -10.67 -0.90
C PRO A 54 -11.09 -10.22 0.47
N TYR A 55 -10.07 -9.36 0.46
CA TYR A 55 -9.48 -8.77 1.66
C TYR A 55 -9.42 -7.26 1.51
N ASP A 56 -9.92 -6.54 2.51
CA ASP A 56 -9.84 -5.09 2.53
C ASP A 56 -8.48 -4.63 3.06
N VAL A 57 -7.97 -3.58 2.41
CA VAL A 57 -6.68 -2.98 2.69
C VAL A 57 -6.85 -1.47 2.78
N GLU A 58 -6.27 -0.92 3.84
CA GLU A 58 -6.19 0.51 4.10
C GLU A 58 -4.73 0.92 4.26
N ILE A 59 -4.35 2.02 3.63
CA ILE A 59 -3.01 2.58 3.71
C ILE A 59 -3.14 4.08 3.98
N THR A 60 -2.63 4.54 5.10
CA THR A 60 -2.57 5.97 5.44
C THR A 60 -1.18 6.49 5.11
N LEU A 61 -1.14 7.66 4.48
CA LEU A 61 0.09 8.38 4.16
C LEU A 61 0.31 9.52 5.16
N SER A 62 1.55 9.92 5.34
CA SER A 62 1.88 11.20 5.97
C SER A 62 1.62 12.35 4.99
N PRO A 63 1.53 13.60 5.48
CA PRO A 63 1.44 14.79 4.61
C PRO A 63 2.58 14.90 3.58
N GLU A 64 3.74 14.29 3.88
CA GLU A 64 4.91 14.23 3.00
C GLU A 64 4.77 13.16 1.90
N GLY A 65 3.71 12.34 1.95
CA GLY A 65 3.43 11.27 0.99
C GLY A 65 4.11 9.93 1.33
N ASP A 66 4.70 9.83 2.51
CA ASP A 66 5.33 8.60 3.00
C ASP A 66 4.29 7.68 3.66
N LEU A 67 4.54 6.37 3.69
CA LEU A 67 3.63 5.42 4.35
C LEU A 67 3.66 5.66 5.87
N TYR A 68 2.53 6.08 6.43
CA TYR A 68 2.34 6.34 7.86
C TYR A 68 1.82 5.11 8.61
N SER A 69 0.77 4.48 8.07
CA SER A 69 0.18 3.28 8.65
C SER A 69 -0.43 2.38 7.57
N CYS A 70 -0.65 1.12 7.89
CA CYS A 70 -1.37 0.20 7.01
C CYS A 70 -2.16 -0.82 7.82
N TRP A 71 -3.24 -1.29 7.22
CA TRP A 71 -4.09 -2.32 7.80
C TRP A 71 -4.58 -3.26 6.71
N CYS A 72 -4.79 -4.53 7.09
CA CYS A 72 -5.43 -5.52 6.24
C CYS A 72 -6.18 -6.53 7.11
N ASP A 73 -7.39 -6.88 6.72
CA ASP A 73 -8.24 -7.88 7.39
C ASP A 73 -7.76 -9.34 7.23
N CYS A 74 -6.68 -9.58 6.47
CA CYS A 74 -6.23 -10.93 6.21
C CYS A 74 -5.63 -11.59 7.47
N PRO A 75 -5.81 -12.92 7.66
CA PRO A 75 -5.30 -13.63 8.83
C PRO A 75 -3.78 -13.50 9.05
N ALA A 76 -3.04 -13.30 7.95
CA ALA A 76 -1.58 -13.14 8.02
C ALA A 76 -1.14 -11.79 8.60
N PHE A 77 -1.99 -10.76 8.56
CA PHE A 77 -1.68 -9.45 9.14
C PHE A 77 -1.87 -9.44 10.66
N ALA A 78 -2.94 -10.08 11.15
CA ALA A 78 -3.20 -10.17 12.59
C ALA A 78 -2.18 -11.03 13.35
N GLY A 79 -1.52 -11.97 12.67
CA GLY A 79 -0.68 -13.01 13.32
C GLY A 79 0.84 -12.75 13.31
N TYR A 80 1.35 -11.73 12.62
CA TYR A 80 2.78 -11.59 12.36
C TYR A 80 3.23 -10.13 12.19
N ASP A 81 4.46 -9.84 12.62
CA ASP A 81 5.11 -8.55 12.34
C ASP A 81 5.43 -8.36 10.84
N GLY A 82 5.12 -7.17 10.32
CA GLY A 82 5.43 -6.73 8.95
C GLY A 82 4.23 -6.72 8.00
N ILE A 83 4.41 -6.10 6.83
CA ILE A 83 3.31 -5.95 5.85
C ILE A 83 3.01 -7.26 5.13
N CYS A 84 1.73 -7.56 4.96
CA CYS A 84 1.27 -8.75 4.24
C CYS A 84 1.39 -8.54 2.72
N LYS A 85 1.30 -9.64 1.96
CA LYS A 85 1.33 -9.59 0.49
C LYS A 85 0.23 -8.71 -0.13
N HIS A 86 -0.92 -8.54 0.54
CA HIS A 86 -2.00 -7.70 0.03
C HIS A 86 -1.65 -6.22 0.13
N ILE A 87 -1.11 -5.78 1.28
CA ILE A 87 -0.59 -4.42 1.47
C ILE A 87 0.50 -4.12 0.44
N VAL A 88 1.44 -5.05 0.23
CA VAL A 88 2.46 -4.90 -0.84
C VAL A 88 1.82 -4.70 -2.21
N ALA A 89 0.79 -5.49 -2.56
CA ALA A 89 0.12 -5.36 -3.86
C ALA A 89 -0.54 -3.98 -4.03
N VAL A 90 -1.18 -3.46 -2.98
CA VAL A 90 -1.84 -2.15 -2.99
C VAL A 90 -0.82 -1.02 -3.07
N LEU A 91 0.28 -1.09 -2.30
CA LEU A 91 1.38 -0.12 -2.37
C LEU A 91 1.95 0.00 -3.78
N ILE A 92 2.24 -1.14 -4.44
CA ILE A 92 2.73 -1.16 -5.82
C ILE A 92 1.67 -0.58 -6.78
N ALA A 93 0.41 -0.95 -6.60
CA ALA A 93 -0.68 -0.46 -7.44
C ALA A 93 -0.84 1.06 -7.34
N PHE A 94 -0.82 1.58 -6.11
CA PHE A 94 -0.95 3.00 -5.80
C PHE A 94 0.24 3.79 -6.35
N GLN A 95 1.48 3.38 -6.05
CA GLN A 95 2.69 4.04 -6.56
C GLN A 95 2.71 4.10 -8.10
N ARG A 96 2.30 3.02 -8.78
CA ARG A 96 2.20 3.02 -10.24
C ARG A 96 1.04 3.85 -10.77
N ASN A 97 -0.06 3.95 -10.03
CA ASN A 97 -1.17 4.84 -10.35
C ASN A 97 -0.72 6.31 -10.26
N LEU A 98 -0.02 6.70 -9.18
CA LEU A 98 0.57 8.02 -9.02
C LEU A 98 1.47 8.40 -10.21
N ARG A 99 2.37 7.49 -10.62
CA ARG A 99 3.27 7.73 -11.76
C ARG A 99 2.56 7.82 -13.12
N LYS A 100 1.42 7.15 -13.29
CA LYS A 100 0.65 7.17 -14.54
C LYS A 100 -0.29 8.37 -14.64
N ASN A 101 -0.94 8.73 -13.54
CA ASN A 101 -2.00 9.73 -13.52
C ASN A 101 -1.55 11.09 -12.98
N GLY A 102 -0.31 11.21 -12.48
CA GLY A 102 0.22 12.46 -11.94
C GLY A 102 -0.60 12.99 -10.76
N LEU A 103 -1.20 12.09 -9.97
CA LEU A 103 -1.97 12.44 -8.77
C LEU A 103 -1.09 13.33 -7.88
N ILE A 104 -1.44 14.62 -7.85
CA ILE A 104 -0.85 15.60 -6.94
C ILE A 104 -1.55 15.36 -5.61
N ILE A 105 -0.88 14.67 -4.69
CA ILE A 105 -1.28 14.74 -3.28
C ILE A 105 -1.22 16.23 -2.90
N PRO A 106 -2.33 16.85 -2.45
CA PRO A 106 -2.26 18.22 -1.97
C PRO A 106 -1.37 18.22 -0.72
N MET A 107 -0.10 18.54 -0.91
CA MET A 107 0.82 18.81 0.18
C MET A 107 0.39 20.17 0.72
N GLU A 108 -0.37 20.20 1.81
CA GLU A 108 -0.60 21.46 2.50
C GLU A 108 0.75 21.97 2.99
N GLY A 109 1.23 22.99 2.28
CA GLY A 109 2.50 23.65 2.55
C GLY A 109 2.44 24.34 3.91
N ASN A 110 3.43 24.04 4.74
CA ASN A 110 3.83 24.97 5.79
C ASN A 110 4.34 26.26 5.12
N ILE A 111 3.58 27.35 5.33
CA ILE A 111 4.01 28.74 5.18
C ILE A 111 4.92 29.13 6.35
#